data_AF-A0A2K4Y2T4-F1
#
_entry.id   AF-A0A2K4Y2T4-F1
#
_cell.length_a   1.000
_cell.length_b   1.000
_cell.length_c   1.000
_cell.angle_alpha   90.00
_cell.angle_beta   90.00
_cell.angle_gamma   90.00
#
_symmetry.space_group_name_H-M   'P 1'
#
loop_
_entity.id
_entity.type
_entity.pdbx_description
1 polymer ?
#
loop_
_entity_poly.entity_id
_entity_poly.type
_entity_poly.pdbx_seq_one_letter_code
_entity_poly.pdbx_strand_id
1 'polypeptide(L)'
;MARTIQDYVERASTAFEVGFTSKAGQKSASDDLNRATDLLKREVHSLCHGLRGKPGYSEREAAVEKAYWMNLDLHLWGEKRRAELLGYLPEASTVADQFDDLAALRHAIKGAPVVKMARQVDKRVEQVQKSIRELMDMRKEQYARGLRLHDLLGGLPVYANVHMVTNQHGTTFMRAFYFMDGVMTPLNVILAVLQTKSLER
;
A
#
# COMPACT_ATOMS: atom_id res chain seq x y z
N MET A 1 14.83 13.12 -15.67
CA MET A 1 15.49 12.33 -16.73
C MET A 1 14.55 11.21 -17.15
N ALA A 2 14.42 10.94 -18.46
CA ALA A 2 13.66 9.78 -18.92
C ALA A 2 14.44 8.50 -18.58
N ARG A 3 13.72 7.45 -18.16
CA ARG A 3 14.35 6.16 -17.84
C ARG A 3 14.82 5.45 -19.11
N THR A 4 15.99 4.82 -19.03
CA THR A 4 16.61 4.06 -20.12
C THR A 4 16.19 2.58 -20.09
N ILE A 5 16.55 1.82 -21.12
CA ILE A 5 16.41 0.34 -21.13
C ILE A 5 17.17 -0.26 -19.96
N GLN A 6 18.41 0.18 -19.75
CA GLN A 6 19.30 -0.31 -18.71
C GLN A 6 18.72 -0.10 -17.31
N ASP A 7 18.07 1.03 -17.04
CA ASP A 7 17.43 1.30 -15.74
C ASP A 7 16.36 0.25 -15.38
N TYR A 8 15.62 -0.24 -16.39
CA TYR A 8 14.59 -1.26 -16.19
C TYR A 8 15.21 -2.65 -16.03
N VAL A 9 16.23 -2.97 -16.83
CA VAL A 9 16.97 -4.22 -16.73
C VAL A 9 17.63 -4.35 -15.36
N GLU A 10 18.34 -3.32 -14.89
CA GLU A 10 19.00 -3.32 -13.59
C GLU A 10 18.02 -3.49 -12.44
N ARG A 11 16.84 -2.85 -12.50
CA ARG A 11 15.80 -3.04 -11.47
C ARG A 11 15.26 -4.47 -11.47
N ALA A 12 15.05 -5.07 -12.64
CA ALA A 12 14.61 -6.46 -12.76
C ALA A 12 15.68 -7.44 -12.27
N SER A 13 16.95 -7.24 -12.65
CA SER A 13 18.10 -8.04 -12.23
C SER A 13 18.33 -7.94 -10.74
N THR A 14 18.31 -6.73 -10.16
CA THR A 14 18.44 -6.53 -8.71
C THR A 14 17.34 -7.28 -7.96
N ALA A 15 16.09 -7.20 -8.42
CA ALA A 15 14.97 -7.90 -7.80
C ALA A 15 15.12 -9.43 -7.91
N PHE A 16 15.68 -9.92 -9.02
CA PHE A 16 15.98 -11.32 -9.24
C PHE A 16 17.10 -11.83 -8.31
N GLU A 17 18.19 -11.08 -8.18
CA GLU A 17 19.35 -11.39 -7.33
C GLU A 17 19.00 -11.41 -5.83
N VAL A 18 18.18 -10.46 -5.38
CA VAL A 18 17.67 -10.41 -3.99
C VAL A 18 16.73 -11.60 -3.71
N GLY A 19 16.13 -12.18 -4.75
CA GLY A 19 15.18 -13.27 -4.65
C GLY A 19 13.75 -12.79 -4.37
N PHE A 20 12.78 -13.57 -4.84
CA PHE A 20 11.37 -13.21 -4.73
C PHE A 20 10.75 -13.74 -3.45
N THR A 21 10.18 -12.83 -2.65
CA THR A 21 9.43 -13.18 -1.43
C THR A 21 7.93 -13.27 -1.66
N SER A 22 7.45 -12.76 -2.81
CA SER A 22 6.06 -12.79 -3.24
C SER A 22 5.92 -12.91 -4.76
N LYS A 23 4.77 -13.40 -5.21
CA LYS A 23 4.40 -13.41 -6.64
C LYS A 23 4.23 -12.00 -7.20
N ALA A 24 3.85 -11.03 -6.37
CA ALA A 24 3.79 -9.63 -6.75
C ALA A 24 5.17 -9.08 -7.13
N GLY A 25 6.20 -9.37 -6.34
CA GLY A 25 7.59 -8.99 -6.67
C GLY A 25 8.08 -9.60 -7.98
N GLN A 26 7.80 -10.90 -8.19
CA GLN A 26 8.12 -11.59 -9.45
C GLN A 26 7.40 -10.95 -10.66
N LYS A 27 6.13 -10.57 -10.49
CA LYS A 27 5.37 -9.85 -11.52
C LYS A 27 5.96 -8.47 -11.78
N SER A 28 6.31 -7.70 -10.74
CA SER A 28 6.89 -6.36 -10.90
C SER A 28 8.21 -6.40 -11.67
N ALA A 29 9.08 -7.38 -11.42
CA ALA A 29 10.31 -7.57 -12.18
C ALA A 29 10.01 -7.90 -13.66
N SER A 30 9.00 -8.74 -13.92
CA SER A 30 8.55 -9.03 -15.29
C SER A 30 7.95 -7.78 -15.99
N ASP A 31 7.24 -6.93 -15.25
CA ASP A 31 6.67 -5.68 -15.77
C ASP A 31 7.78 -4.68 -16.13
N ASP A 32 8.89 -4.63 -15.38
CA ASP A 32 10.06 -3.82 -15.74
C ASP A 32 10.70 -4.31 -17.05
N LEU A 33 10.79 -5.63 -17.28
CA LEU A 33 11.26 -6.17 -18.58
C LEU A 33 10.33 -5.83 -19.75
N ASN A 34 9.01 -5.80 -19.52
CA ASN A 34 8.06 -5.36 -20.55
C ASN A 34 8.27 -3.87 -20.90
N ARG A 35 8.59 -3.02 -19.92
CA ARG A 35 8.92 -1.60 -20.18
C ARG A 35 10.22 -1.44 -20.96
N ALA A 36 11.24 -2.25 -20.66
CA ALA A 36 12.47 -2.30 -21.45
C ALA A 36 12.18 -2.71 -22.91
N THR A 37 11.34 -3.72 -23.09
CA THR A 37 10.88 -4.20 -24.41
C THR A 37 10.17 -3.10 -25.19
N ASP A 38 9.29 -2.31 -24.55
CA ASP A 38 8.61 -1.20 -25.22
C ASP A 38 9.56 -0.10 -25.71
N LEU A 39 10.72 0.06 -25.05
CA LEU A 39 11.78 0.95 -25.54
C LEU A 39 12.52 0.33 -26.73
N LEU A 40 12.85 -0.96 -26.71
CA LEU A 40 13.44 -1.65 -27.87
C LEU A 40 12.53 -1.61 -29.10
N LYS A 41 11.22 -1.75 -28.93
CA LYS A 41 10.24 -1.57 -30.02
C LYS A 41 10.35 -0.18 -30.67
N ARG A 42 10.56 0.86 -29.86
CA ARG A 42 10.77 2.22 -30.38
C ARG A 42 12.07 2.35 -31.14
N GLU A 43 13.11 1.63 -30.74
CA GLU A 43 14.37 1.58 -31.50
C GLU A 43 14.17 0.89 -32.85
N VAL A 44 13.43 -0.23 -32.92
CA VAL A 44 13.05 -0.85 -34.21
C VAL A 44 12.27 0.12 -35.08
N HIS A 45 11.29 0.84 -34.52
CA HIS A 45 10.55 1.86 -35.26
C HIS A 45 11.45 2.99 -35.76
N SER A 46 12.40 3.44 -34.93
CA SER A 46 13.38 4.47 -35.29
C SER A 46 14.27 4.01 -36.44
N LEU A 47 14.73 2.75 -36.42
CA LEU A 47 15.47 2.14 -37.53
C LEU A 47 14.63 2.12 -38.82
N CYS A 48 13.38 1.69 -38.74
CA CYS A 48 12.46 1.69 -39.89
C CYS A 48 12.29 3.11 -40.48
N HIS A 49 12.06 4.10 -39.62
CA HIS A 49 11.95 5.50 -40.05
C HIS A 49 13.26 6.03 -40.64
N GLY A 50 14.41 5.69 -40.06
CA GLY A 50 15.72 6.11 -40.53
C GLY A 50 16.13 5.51 -41.87
N LEU A 51 15.43 4.49 -42.37
CA LEU A 51 15.60 3.95 -43.73
C LEU A 51 14.75 4.68 -44.77
N ARG A 52 13.67 5.36 -44.36
CA ARG A 52 12.79 6.07 -45.29
C ARG A 52 13.58 7.18 -45.99
N GLY A 53 13.59 7.16 -47.32
CA GLY A 53 14.32 8.13 -48.15
C GLY A 53 15.80 7.82 -48.38
N LYS A 54 16.33 6.71 -47.87
CA LYS A 54 17.68 6.24 -48.25
C LYS A 54 17.65 5.54 -49.61
N PRO A 55 18.76 5.56 -50.38
CA PRO A 55 18.90 4.77 -51.60
C PRO A 55 18.60 3.28 -51.35
N GLY A 56 17.82 2.66 -52.22
CA GLY A 56 17.41 1.24 -52.08
C GLY A 56 16.20 1.01 -51.15
N TYR A 57 15.62 2.05 -50.54
CA TYR A 57 14.42 1.90 -49.71
C TYR A 57 13.22 1.38 -50.50
N SER A 58 13.01 1.86 -51.73
CA SER A 58 11.85 1.46 -52.56
C SER A 58 11.78 -0.05 -52.79
N GLU A 59 12.92 -0.73 -52.90
CA GLU A 59 13.00 -2.19 -53.08
C GLU A 59 12.71 -2.96 -51.79
N ARG A 60 12.91 -2.30 -50.64
CA ARG A 60 12.78 -2.89 -49.30
C ARG A 60 11.55 -2.40 -48.53
N GLU A 61 10.77 -1.48 -49.10
CA GLU A 61 9.66 -0.79 -48.44
C GLU A 61 8.67 -1.78 -47.81
N ALA A 62 8.25 -2.80 -48.55
CA ALA A 62 7.34 -3.83 -48.05
C ALA A 62 7.91 -4.64 -46.88
N ALA A 63 9.23 -4.87 -46.86
CA ALA A 63 9.90 -5.56 -45.75
C ALA A 63 10.01 -4.66 -44.52
N VAL A 64 10.41 -3.40 -44.69
CA VAL A 64 10.52 -2.42 -43.60
C VAL A 64 9.15 -2.16 -42.97
N GLU A 65 8.08 -2.07 -43.76
CA GLU A 65 6.71 -1.90 -43.24
C GLU A 65 6.25 -3.12 -42.44
N LYS A 66 6.60 -4.35 -42.87
CA LYS A 66 6.35 -5.57 -42.08
C LYS A 66 7.10 -5.57 -40.76
N ALA A 67 8.36 -5.14 -40.73
CA ALA A 67 9.13 -5.01 -39.50
C ALA A 67 8.50 -3.98 -38.54
N TYR A 68 7.99 -2.86 -39.07
CA TYR A 68 7.37 -1.80 -38.29
C TYR A 68 6.10 -2.27 -37.56
N TRP A 69 5.24 -3.03 -38.24
CA TRP A 69 3.98 -3.53 -37.65
C TRP A 69 4.11 -4.87 -36.94
N MET A 70 5.33 -5.39 -36.80
CA MET A 70 5.60 -6.66 -36.19
C MET A 70 5.28 -6.65 -34.70
N ASN A 71 4.58 -7.68 -34.20
CA ASN A 71 4.41 -7.84 -32.76
C ASN A 71 5.72 -8.36 -32.15
N LEU A 72 6.38 -7.48 -31.38
CA LEU A 72 7.65 -7.71 -30.69
C LEU A 72 7.45 -7.81 -29.16
N ASP A 73 6.28 -8.26 -28.71
CA ASP A 73 6.05 -8.51 -27.29
C ASP A 73 7.01 -9.57 -26.76
N LEU A 74 7.60 -9.31 -25.58
CA LEU A 74 8.65 -10.16 -25.02
C LEU A 74 8.21 -11.61 -24.78
N HIS A 75 6.94 -11.83 -24.47
CA HIS A 75 6.39 -13.17 -24.25
C HIS A 75 6.19 -13.98 -25.54
N LEU A 76 6.24 -13.33 -26.70
CA LEU A 76 6.20 -13.94 -28.04
C LEU A 76 7.58 -13.99 -28.71
N TRP A 77 8.59 -13.38 -28.08
CA TRP A 77 9.95 -13.38 -28.60
C TRP A 77 10.57 -14.78 -28.51
N GLY A 78 11.36 -15.13 -29.51
CA GLY A 78 12.04 -16.42 -29.66
C GLY A 78 12.66 -16.54 -31.06
N GLU A 79 13.27 -17.69 -31.36
CA GLU A 79 14.06 -17.90 -32.59
C GLU A 79 13.31 -17.53 -33.88
N LYS A 80 12.04 -17.95 -33.99
CA LYS A 80 11.21 -17.62 -35.16
C LYS A 80 11.00 -16.11 -35.30
N ARG A 81 10.67 -15.42 -34.21
CA ARG A 81 10.40 -13.98 -34.21
C ARG A 81 11.67 -13.19 -34.51
N ARG A 82 12.80 -13.63 -33.97
CA ARG A 82 14.14 -13.12 -34.28
C ARG A 82 14.45 -13.24 -35.77
N ALA A 83 14.29 -14.45 -36.34
CA ALA A 83 14.55 -14.70 -37.75
C ALA A 83 13.64 -13.88 -38.68
N GLU A 84 12.34 -13.76 -38.34
CA GLU A 84 11.41 -12.90 -39.07
C GLU A 84 11.86 -11.43 -39.06
N LEU A 85 12.27 -10.90 -37.89
CA LEU A 85 12.68 -9.50 -37.77
C LEU A 85 13.91 -9.23 -38.61
N LEU A 86 14.94 -10.09 -38.51
CA LEU A 86 16.18 -9.91 -39.26
C LEU A 86 16.01 -10.17 -40.76
N GLY A 87 15.06 -11.03 -41.15
CA GLY A 87 14.68 -11.20 -42.54
C GLY A 87 14.06 -9.94 -43.15
N TYR A 88 13.30 -9.17 -42.36
CA TYR A 88 12.71 -7.92 -42.80
C TYR A 88 13.65 -6.70 -42.63
N LEU A 89 14.43 -6.69 -41.55
CA LEU A 89 15.25 -5.57 -41.10
C LEU A 89 16.59 -6.08 -40.51
N PRO A 90 17.58 -6.42 -41.35
CA PRO A 90 18.90 -6.86 -40.90
C PRO A 90 19.61 -5.86 -39.99
N GLU A 91 19.35 -4.57 -40.16
CA GLU A 91 19.91 -3.49 -39.33
C GLU A 91 19.51 -3.59 -37.85
N ALA A 92 18.45 -4.35 -37.53
CA ALA A 92 18.00 -4.57 -36.17
C ALA A 92 18.77 -5.67 -35.42
N SER A 93 19.89 -6.19 -35.96
CA SER A 93 20.67 -7.26 -35.32
C SER A 93 21.00 -6.96 -33.85
N THR A 94 21.54 -5.78 -33.55
CA THR A 94 21.90 -5.40 -32.18
C THR A 94 20.68 -5.34 -31.26
N VAL A 95 19.55 -4.84 -31.77
CA VAL A 95 18.29 -4.75 -31.01
C VAL A 95 17.72 -6.15 -30.78
N ALA A 96 17.84 -7.05 -31.75
CA ALA A 96 17.42 -8.44 -31.64
C ALA A 96 18.23 -9.21 -30.57
N ASP A 97 19.54 -8.97 -30.48
CA ASP A 97 20.37 -9.56 -29.43
C ASP A 97 19.94 -9.07 -28.04
N GLN A 98 19.58 -7.78 -27.90
CA GLN A 98 19.02 -7.26 -26.65
C GLN A 98 17.66 -7.88 -26.30
N PHE A 99 16.81 -8.17 -27.30
CA PHE A 99 15.59 -8.93 -27.05
C PHE A 99 15.87 -10.35 -26.56
N ASP A 100 16.90 -11.02 -27.10
CA ASP A 100 17.33 -12.34 -26.63
C ASP A 100 17.76 -12.29 -25.15
N ASP A 101 18.53 -11.27 -24.76
CA ASP A 101 18.93 -11.06 -23.36
C ASP A 101 17.72 -10.84 -22.43
N LEU A 102 16.78 -9.98 -22.84
CA LEU A 102 15.55 -9.74 -22.07
C LEU A 102 14.70 -11.01 -21.95
N ALA A 103 14.61 -11.81 -23.01
CA ALA A 103 13.85 -13.05 -23.01
C ALA A 103 14.50 -14.08 -22.08
N ALA A 104 15.83 -14.22 -22.12
CA ALA A 104 16.58 -15.08 -21.22
C ALA A 104 16.36 -14.70 -19.75
N LEU A 105 16.47 -13.41 -19.41
CA LEU A 105 16.21 -12.91 -18.06
C LEU A 105 14.76 -13.14 -17.63
N ARG A 106 13.79 -12.96 -18.53
CA ARG A 106 12.39 -13.26 -18.25
C ARG A 106 12.16 -14.74 -17.94
N HIS A 107 12.82 -15.64 -18.67
CA HIS A 107 12.75 -17.07 -18.40
C HIS A 107 13.35 -17.41 -17.03
N ALA A 108 14.50 -16.81 -16.68
CA ALA A 108 15.11 -16.96 -15.36
C ALA A 108 14.18 -16.46 -14.24
N ILE A 109 13.64 -15.25 -14.37
CA ILE A 109 12.70 -14.66 -13.40
C ILE A 109 11.47 -15.53 -13.21
N LYS A 110 10.89 -16.06 -14.29
CA LYS A 110 9.71 -16.95 -14.21
C LYS A 110 10.02 -18.27 -13.51
N GLY A 111 11.23 -18.80 -13.70
CA GLY A 111 11.72 -20.03 -13.07
C GLY A 111 12.13 -19.87 -11.60
N ALA A 112 12.41 -18.65 -11.14
CA ALA A 112 12.86 -18.42 -9.76
C ALA A 112 11.81 -18.84 -8.71
N PRO A 113 12.25 -19.51 -7.62
CA PRO A 113 11.37 -19.86 -6.52
C PRO A 113 10.92 -18.61 -5.76
N VAL A 114 9.65 -18.61 -5.32
CA VAL A 114 9.11 -17.56 -4.45
C VAL A 114 9.14 -18.06 -3.01
N VAL A 115 10.13 -17.63 -2.25
CA VAL A 115 10.31 -18.03 -0.84
C VAL A 115 9.55 -17.04 0.04
N LYS A 116 8.34 -17.44 0.47
CA LYS A 116 7.55 -16.61 1.39
C LYS A 116 8.33 -16.37 2.67
N MET A 117 8.67 -15.11 2.95
CA MET A 117 9.21 -14.75 4.26
C MET A 117 8.17 -15.04 5.34
N ALA A 118 8.59 -15.68 6.42
CA ALA A 118 7.76 -15.84 7.60
C ALA A 118 7.31 -14.44 8.06
N ARG A 119 6.01 -14.29 8.30
CA ARG A 119 5.42 -13.02 8.73
C ARG A 119 6.07 -12.61 10.05
N GLN A 120 6.98 -11.64 10.01
CA GLN A 120 7.52 -11.06 11.23
C GLN A 120 6.39 -10.24 11.85
N VAL A 121 5.76 -10.77 12.91
CA VAL A 121 4.71 -10.04 13.63
C VAL A 121 5.37 -8.81 14.23
N ASP A 122 5.02 -7.65 13.69
CA ASP A 122 5.52 -6.38 14.17
C ASP A 122 4.95 -6.14 15.58
N LYS A 123 5.79 -6.29 16.61
CA LYS A 123 5.40 -6.21 18.03
C LYS A 123 4.64 -4.92 18.35
N ARG A 124 4.85 -3.86 17.57
CA ARG A 124 4.16 -2.58 17.69
C ARG A 124 2.68 -2.67 17.30
N VAL A 125 2.34 -3.45 16.28
CA VAL A 125 0.94 -3.66 15.83
C VAL A 125 0.17 -4.44 16.89
N GLU A 126 0.81 -5.42 17.53
CA GLU A 126 0.20 -6.22 18.59
C GLU A 126 -0.08 -5.39 19.86
N GLN A 127 0.87 -4.52 20.25
CA GLN A 127 0.67 -3.56 21.34
C GLN A 127 -0.48 -2.59 21.07
N VAL A 128 -0.59 -2.05 19.85
CA VAL A 128 -1.68 -1.14 19.48
C VAL A 128 -3.03 -1.85 19.50
N GLN A 129 -3.12 -3.08 19.01
CA GLN A 129 -4.36 -3.85 19.07
C GLN A 129 -4.79 -4.16 20.50
N LYS A 130 -3.83 -4.46 21.38
CA LYS A 130 -4.10 -4.70 22.80
C LYS A 130 -4.61 -3.44 23.50
N SER A 131 -3.97 -2.29 23.28
CA SER A 131 -4.40 -1.02 23.91
C SER A 131 -5.78 -0.56 23.45
N ILE A 132 -6.13 -0.78 22.17
CA ILE A 132 -7.47 -0.45 21.67
C ILE A 132 -8.53 -1.32 22.32
N ARG A 133 -8.29 -2.64 22.46
CA ARG A 133 -9.23 -3.54 23.15
C ARG A 133 -9.43 -3.12 24.60
N GLU A 134 -8.35 -2.83 25.31
CA GLU A 134 -8.40 -2.36 26.71
C GLU A 134 -9.19 -1.05 26.84
N LEU A 135 -9.01 -0.09 25.93
CA LEU A 135 -9.80 1.14 25.91
C LEU A 135 -11.28 0.90 25.61
N MET A 136 -11.61 -0.05 24.72
CA MET A 136 -12.99 -0.40 24.41
C MET A 136 -13.69 -1.06 25.60
N ASP A 137 -13.00 -1.95 26.30
CA ASP A 137 -13.54 -2.62 27.49
C ASP A 137 -13.70 -1.64 28.65
N MET A 138 -12.72 -0.77 28.88
CA MET A 138 -12.84 0.33 29.85
C MET A 138 -14.05 1.24 29.55
N ARG A 139 -14.28 1.60 28.28
CA ARG A 139 -15.44 2.41 27.88
C ARG A 139 -16.77 1.68 28.08
N LYS A 140 -16.83 0.38 27.79
CA LYS A 140 -18.03 -0.45 28.08
C LYS A 140 -18.33 -0.50 29.57
N GLU A 141 -17.30 -0.69 30.40
CA GLU A 141 -17.46 -0.65 31.85
C GLU A 141 -17.91 0.72 32.36
N GLN A 142 -17.34 1.80 31.83
CA GLN A 142 -17.76 3.17 32.15
C GLN A 142 -19.23 3.40 31.79
N TYR A 143 -19.66 2.94 30.62
CA TYR A 143 -21.06 3.00 30.19
C TYR A 143 -21.98 2.20 31.13
N ALA A 144 -21.62 0.95 31.45
CA ALA A 144 -22.38 0.11 32.38
C ALA A 144 -22.41 0.66 33.82
N ARG A 145 -21.37 1.38 34.25
CA ARG A 145 -21.38 2.14 35.52
C ARG A 145 -22.29 3.36 35.43
N GLY A 146 -22.28 4.08 34.31
CA GLY A 146 -23.16 5.23 34.06
C GLY A 146 -24.63 4.87 34.13
N LEU A 147 -25.05 3.75 33.51
CA LEU A 147 -26.42 3.25 33.60
C LEU A 147 -26.83 2.93 35.05
N ARG A 148 -25.95 2.27 35.81
CA ARG A 148 -26.22 1.99 37.23
C ARG A 148 -26.33 3.27 38.08
N LEU A 149 -25.52 4.29 37.78
CA LEU A 149 -25.59 5.58 38.46
C LEU A 149 -26.89 6.33 38.16
N HIS A 150 -27.37 6.26 36.93
CA HIS A 150 -28.68 6.80 36.55
C HIS A 150 -29.81 6.18 37.41
N ASP A 151 -29.79 4.86 37.59
CA ASP A 151 -30.79 4.16 38.39
C ASP A 151 -30.69 4.53 39.88
N LEU A 152 -29.47 4.57 40.43
CA LEU A 152 -29.22 4.96 41.83
C LEU A 152 -29.69 6.38 42.16
N LEU A 153 -29.67 7.28 41.18
CA LEU A 153 -30.07 8.67 41.32
C LEU A 153 -31.52 8.92 40.87
N GLY A 154 -32.31 7.86 40.71
CA GLY A 154 -33.74 7.97 40.40
C GLY A 154 -34.05 8.60 39.05
N GLY A 155 -33.10 8.58 38.12
CA GLY A 155 -33.20 9.23 36.81
C GLY A 155 -32.87 10.73 36.81
N LEU A 156 -32.36 11.27 37.92
CA LEU A 156 -31.89 12.66 37.95
C LEU A 156 -30.64 12.82 37.07
N PRO A 157 -30.57 13.85 36.20
CA PRO A 157 -29.41 14.13 35.35
C PRO A 157 -28.30 14.79 36.17
N VAL A 158 -27.56 13.95 36.89
CA VAL A 158 -26.45 14.36 37.74
C VAL A 158 -25.12 14.00 37.09
N TYR A 159 -24.16 14.91 37.13
CA TYR A 159 -22.77 14.58 36.84
C TYR A 159 -21.83 15.22 37.88
N ALA A 160 -20.66 14.61 38.06
CA ALA A 160 -19.66 15.07 39.01
C ALA A 160 -18.34 15.37 38.30
N ASN A 161 -17.68 16.44 38.72
CA ASN A 161 -16.36 16.81 38.25
C ASN A 161 -15.38 16.81 39.43
N VAL A 162 -14.33 15.98 39.35
CA VAL A 162 -13.38 15.76 40.44
C VAL A 162 -12.06 16.43 40.09
N HIS A 163 -11.59 17.30 40.97
CA HIS A 163 -10.33 18.04 40.82
C HIS A 163 -9.39 17.73 41.98
N MET A 164 -8.09 17.68 41.70
CA MET A 164 -7.06 17.67 42.73
C MET A 164 -6.75 19.12 43.12
N VAL A 165 -6.92 19.45 44.40
CA VAL A 165 -6.73 20.81 44.91
C VAL A 165 -5.67 20.78 46.01
N THR A 166 -4.69 21.66 45.93
CA THR A 166 -3.66 21.84 46.95
C THR A 166 -3.96 23.11 47.76
N ASN A 167 -4.00 23.00 49.08
CA ASN A 167 -4.21 24.16 49.95
C ASN A 167 -2.92 24.98 50.16
N GLN A 168 -3.06 26.13 50.82
CA GLN A 168 -1.96 27.02 51.20
C GLN A 168 -0.92 26.37 52.15
N HIS A 169 -1.24 25.22 52.74
CA HIS A 169 -0.37 24.45 53.63
C HIS A 169 0.28 23.25 52.93
N GLY A 170 0.18 23.15 51.59
CA GLY A 170 0.80 22.10 50.78
C GLY A 170 0.08 20.74 50.82
N THR A 171 -1.06 20.63 51.50
CA THR A 171 -1.86 19.40 51.50
C THR A 171 -2.71 19.33 50.23
N THR A 172 -2.64 18.21 49.51
CA THR A 172 -3.45 17.96 48.31
C THR A 172 -4.61 17.02 48.64
N PHE A 173 -5.82 17.40 48.26
CA PHE A 173 -7.02 16.58 48.44
C PHE A 173 -7.87 16.55 47.16
N MET A 174 -8.66 15.48 47.02
CA MET A 174 -9.67 15.38 45.97
C MET A 174 -10.91 16.19 46.37
N ARG A 175 -11.34 17.10 45.50
CA ARG A 175 -12.60 17.83 45.64
C ARG A 175 -13.54 17.46 44.51
N ALA A 176 -14.73 16.97 44.85
CA ALA A 176 -15.79 16.67 43.88
C ALA A 176 -16.84 17.80 43.85
N PHE A 177 -17.14 18.30 42.66
CA PHE A 177 -18.24 19.23 42.41
C PHE A 177 -19.37 18.49 41.71
N TYR A 178 -20.57 18.60 42.26
CA TYR A 178 -21.77 17.94 41.74
C TYR A 178 -22.64 18.95 41.00
N PHE A 179 -23.26 18.49 39.93
CA PHE A 179 -24.15 19.28 39.09
C PHE A 179 -25.44 18.49 38.86
N MET A 180 -26.58 19.17 38.91
CA MET A 180 -27.89 18.65 38.57
C MET A 180 -28.46 19.56 37.48
N ASP A 181 -28.89 19.01 36.35
CA ASP A 181 -29.35 19.79 35.18
C ASP A 181 -28.34 20.86 34.70
N GLY A 182 -27.04 20.58 34.82
CA GLY A 182 -25.99 21.53 34.44
C GLY A 182 -25.71 22.63 35.46
N VAL A 183 -26.46 22.71 36.57
CA VAL A 183 -26.26 23.70 37.63
C VAL A 183 -25.52 23.07 38.81
N MET A 184 -24.48 23.76 39.29
CA MET A 184 -23.70 23.30 40.45
C MET A 184 -24.62 23.20 41.66
N THR A 185 -24.84 21.96 42.12
CA THR A 185 -25.80 21.65 43.18
C THR A 185 -25.10 20.80 44.24
N PRO A 186 -25.11 21.20 45.51
CA PRO A 186 -24.52 20.40 46.59
C PRO A 186 -25.12 18.98 46.66
N LEU A 187 -24.29 17.97 46.92
CA LEU A 187 -24.73 16.56 46.94
C LEU A 187 -25.87 16.30 47.93
N ASN A 188 -25.84 16.94 49.10
CA ASN A 188 -26.90 16.81 50.11
C ASN A 188 -28.27 17.31 49.59
N VAL A 189 -28.29 18.34 48.74
CA VAL A 189 -29.53 18.83 48.12
C VAL A 189 -30.06 17.82 47.09
N ILE A 190 -29.17 17.25 46.28
CA ILE A 190 -29.53 16.20 45.30
C ILE A 190 -30.12 14.97 46.01
N LEU A 191 -29.51 14.53 47.12
CA LEU A 191 -30.01 13.42 47.93
C LEU A 191 -31.36 13.73 48.58
N ALA A 192 -31.58 14.96 49.05
CA ALA A 192 -32.87 15.38 49.59
C ALA A 192 -33.97 15.36 48.52
N VAL A 193 -33.68 15.83 47.30
CA VAL A 193 -34.63 15.76 46.16
C VAL A 193 -34.97 14.31 45.82
N LEU A 194 -33.96 13.43 45.78
CA LEU A 194 -34.14 12.01 45.52
C LEU A 194 -35.04 11.35 46.59
N GLN A 195 -34.80 11.65 47.87
CA GLN A 195 -35.59 11.13 48.97
C GLN A 195 -37.06 11.58 48.89
N THR A 196 -37.32 12.87 48.63
CA THR A 196 -38.67 13.39 48.43
C THR A 196 -39.36 12.71 47.24
N LYS A 197 -38.68 12.60 46.10
CA LYS A 197 -39.23 11.92 44.90
C LYS A 197 -39.51 10.44 45.12
N SER A 198 -38.71 9.76 45.96
CA SER A 198 -38.96 8.35 46.31
C SER A 198 -40.19 8.15 47.19
N LEU A 199 -40.61 9.17 47.96
CA LEU A 199 -41.81 9.16 48.79
C LEU A 199 -43.08 9.53 48.01
N GLU A 200 -42.93 10.18 46.84
CA GLU A 200 -44.02 10.55 45.93
C GLU A 200 -44.40 9.41 44.95
N ARG A 201 -43.62 8.34 44.89
CA ARG A 201 -43.88 7.13 44.08
C ARG A 201 -44.62 6.08 44.91
#